data_AF-M5U1B8-F1
#
_entry.id   AF-M5U1B8-F1
#
_cell.length_a   1.000
_cell.length_b   1.000
_cell.length_c   1.000
_cell.angle_alpha   90.00
_cell.angle_beta   90.00
_cell.angle_gamma   90.00
#
_symmetry.space_group_name_H-M   'P 1'
#
loop_
_entity.id
_entity.type
_entity.pdbx_description
1 polymer ?
#
loop_
_entity_poly.entity_id
_entity_poly.type
_entity_poly.pdbx_seq_one_letter_code
_entity_poly.pdbx_strand_id
1 'polypeptide(L)'
;MESVDAAGKHLFYVFEGERIVHVHLGRYGSFVSEPSPPSPAKGQVRMRIVGPEVTLDLRGPTQCRVIDEETRVSIVDKLGPDPLAGGKRADFLANISKSNKPIGGLLLDQSVIAGIGNILRAEILFETAIDPNRAGKDLTPDEFSRLWRSLSKMMKVSLKHGRIISVTAREAGKPLTKLADKERFRIYGKSECPRCGGAITQTPVASRKLYACPQCQDIKN
;
A
#
# COMPACT_ATOMS: atom_id res chain seq x y z
N MET A 1 15.93 -14.10 -17.39
CA MET A 1 14.88 -13.23 -16.80
C MET A 1 14.86 -11.99 -17.66
N GLU A 2 13.71 -11.67 -18.25
CA GLU A 2 13.58 -10.61 -19.25
C GLU A 2 13.13 -9.30 -18.62
N SER A 3 12.13 -9.34 -17.73
CA SER A 3 11.63 -8.17 -17.00
C SER A 3 11.07 -8.52 -15.63
N VAL A 4 10.89 -7.49 -14.80
CA VAL A 4 10.11 -7.57 -13.57
C VAL A 4 9.17 -6.38 -13.54
N ASP A 5 7.87 -6.66 -13.52
CA ASP A 5 6.82 -5.65 -13.57
C ASP A 5 6.04 -5.63 -12.26
N ALA A 6 5.50 -4.47 -11.90
CA ALA A 6 4.62 -4.29 -10.76
C ALA A 6 3.30 -3.64 -11.19
N ALA A 7 2.19 -4.21 -10.74
CA ALA A 7 0.86 -3.60 -10.87
C ALA A 7 0.16 -3.64 -9.51
N GLY A 8 -0.05 -2.48 -8.88
CA GLY A 8 -0.55 -2.40 -7.52
C GLY A 8 0.36 -3.14 -6.53
N LYS A 9 -0.12 -4.29 -6.01
CA LYS A 9 0.62 -5.15 -5.06
C LYS A 9 1.05 -6.49 -5.66
N HIS A 10 0.94 -6.61 -6.98
CA HIS A 10 1.32 -7.80 -7.73
C HIS A 10 2.68 -7.57 -8.38
N LEU A 11 3.59 -8.51 -8.21
CA LEU A 11 4.87 -8.57 -8.89
C LEU A 11 4.81 -9.69 -9.95
N PHE A 12 5.31 -9.41 -11.15
CA PHE A 12 5.38 -10.35 -12.25
C PHE A 12 6.83 -10.46 -12.71
N TYR A 13 7.43 -11.64 -12.52
CA TYR A 13 8.77 -11.93 -13.02
C TYR A 13 8.65 -12.67 -14.34
N VAL A 14 9.09 -12.04 -15.43
CA VAL A 14 8.96 -12.57 -16.79
C VAL A 14 10.24 -13.29 -17.19
N PHE A 15 10.09 -14.52 -17.66
CA PHE A 15 11.17 -15.37 -18.17
C PHE A 15 10.87 -15.78 -19.61
N GLU A 16 11.92 -16.20 -20.31
CA GLU A 16 11.84 -16.70 -21.68
C GLU A 16 10.75 -17.77 -21.86
N GLY A 17 10.06 -17.73 -23.00
CA GLY A 17 8.99 -18.65 -23.33
C GLY A 17 7.69 -18.40 -22.55
N GLU A 18 7.35 -17.13 -22.30
CA GLU A 18 6.09 -16.68 -21.66
C GLU A 18 5.85 -17.24 -20.26
N ARG A 19 6.93 -17.58 -19.54
CA ARG A 19 6.82 -18.06 -18.16
C ARG A 19 6.82 -16.89 -17.21
N ILE A 20 5.67 -16.62 -16.59
CA ILE A 20 5.52 -15.51 -15.65
C ILE A 20 5.37 -16.08 -14.24
N VAL A 21 6.26 -15.69 -13.33
CA VAL A 21 6.07 -15.97 -11.90
C VAL A 21 5.33 -14.80 -11.25
N HIS A 22 4.07 -15.03 -10.88
CA HIS A 22 3.27 -14.08 -10.14
C HIS A 22 3.51 -14.20 -8.64
N VAL A 23 3.90 -13.09 -8.01
CA VAL A 23 4.09 -12.97 -6.58
C VAL A 23 3.16 -11.91 -6.01
N HIS A 24 2.44 -12.27 -4.94
CA HIS A 24 1.76 -11.31 -4.06
C HIS A 24 2.24 -11.57 -2.62
N LEU A 25 3.01 -10.62 -2.07
CA LEU A 25 3.66 -10.76 -0.76
C LEU A 25 2.65 -10.89 0.38
N GLY A 26 1.52 -10.19 0.29
CA GLY A 26 0.58 -10.11 1.40
C GLY A 26 1.19 -9.44 2.63
N ARG A 27 0.80 -9.88 3.83
CA ARG A 27 1.22 -9.23 5.09
C ARG A 27 2.64 -9.60 5.52
N TYR A 28 3.07 -10.82 5.26
CA TYR A 28 4.28 -11.41 5.83
C TYR A 28 5.32 -11.79 4.77
N GLY A 29 4.95 -11.72 3.48
CA GLY A 29 5.86 -12.05 2.40
C GLY A 29 7.03 -11.09 2.33
N SER A 30 8.23 -11.63 2.16
CA SER A 30 9.44 -10.84 2.00
C SER A 30 10.48 -11.55 1.14
N PHE A 31 11.33 -10.74 0.50
CA PHE A 31 12.56 -11.19 -0.11
C PHE A 31 13.72 -10.99 0.86
N VAL A 32 14.54 -12.00 1.03
CA VAL A 32 15.78 -11.95 1.81
C VAL A 32 16.95 -12.17 0.87
N SER A 33 17.94 -11.28 0.92
CA SER A 33 19.15 -11.38 0.12
C SER A 33 20.27 -12.11 0.86
N GLU A 34 20.97 -12.99 0.16
CA GLU A 34 22.25 -13.59 0.60
C GLU A 34 23.30 -13.48 -0.53
N PRO A 35 24.61 -13.52 -0.23
CA PRO A 35 25.65 -13.60 -1.26
C PRO A 35 25.52 -14.86 -2.13
N SER A 36 25.91 -14.79 -3.40
CA SER A 36 26.02 -15.95 -4.29
C SER A 36 27.45 -16.52 -4.31
N PRO A 37 27.64 -17.85 -4.41
CA PRO A 37 26.60 -18.89 -4.47
C PRO A 37 25.89 -19.07 -3.12
N PRO A 38 24.56 -19.29 -3.13
CA PRO A 38 23.81 -19.36 -1.89
C PRO A 38 24.10 -20.67 -1.16
N SER A 39 23.94 -20.66 0.17
CA SER A 39 23.85 -21.91 0.92
C SER A 39 22.60 -22.70 0.51
N PRO A 40 22.53 -24.03 0.75
CA PRO A 40 21.30 -24.78 0.54
C PRO A 40 20.11 -24.10 1.22
N ALA A 41 18.97 -24.05 0.53
CA ALA A 41 17.78 -23.38 1.03
C ALA A 41 17.34 -23.99 2.38
N LYS A 42 17.28 -23.16 3.43
CA LYS A 42 16.79 -23.55 4.75
C LYS A 42 15.37 -23.05 4.98
N GLY A 43 14.47 -23.90 5.48
CA GLY A 43 13.08 -23.53 5.80
C GLY A 43 12.19 -23.37 4.57
N GLN A 44 11.10 -22.60 4.70
CA GLN A 44 10.05 -22.49 3.67
C GLN A 44 10.37 -21.41 2.61
N VAL A 45 11.34 -21.69 1.73
CA VAL A 45 11.59 -20.88 0.52
C VAL A 45 10.53 -21.20 -0.53
N ARG A 46 9.83 -20.19 -1.07
CA ARG A 46 8.81 -20.34 -2.11
C ARG A 46 9.33 -20.08 -3.51
N MET A 47 10.30 -19.19 -3.63
CA MET A 47 11.01 -18.89 -4.87
C MET A 47 12.43 -18.47 -4.50
N ARG A 48 13.41 -18.94 -5.27
CA ARG A 48 14.82 -18.53 -5.17
C ARG A 48 15.27 -17.97 -6.52
N ILE A 49 15.79 -16.76 -6.52
CA ILE A 49 16.40 -16.13 -7.71
C ILE A 49 17.90 -16.07 -7.46
N VAL A 50 18.69 -16.83 -8.24
CA VAL A 50 20.15 -16.86 -8.12
C VAL A 50 20.75 -15.92 -9.16
N GLY A 51 21.32 -14.81 -8.70
CA GLY A 51 22.13 -13.91 -9.52
C GLY A 51 23.62 -14.16 -9.34
N PRO A 52 24.48 -13.48 -10.13
CA PRO A 52 25.94 -13.66 -10.08
C PRO A 52 26.54 -13.27 -8.72
N GLU A 53 26.02 -12.21 -8.09
CA GLU A 53 26.53 -11.68 -6.81
C GLU A 53 25.57 -11.90 -5.65
N VAL A 54 24.27 -11.89 -5.91
CA VAL A 54 23.22 -11.93 -4.89
C VAL A 54 22.17 -12.97 -5.26
N THR A 55 21.74 -13.72 -4.25
CA THR A 55 20.58 -14.59 -4.29
C THR A 55 19.43 -14.00 -3.48
N LEU A 56 18.21 -14.07 -4.02
CA LEU A 56 16.99 -13.64 -3.33
C LEU A 56 16.10 -14.84 -3.00
N ASP A 57 15.79 -15.02 -1.73
CA ASP A 57 14.82 -15.99 -1.23
C ASP A 57 13.48 -15.30 -0.92
N LEU A 58 12.42 -15.72 -1.60
CA LEU A 58 11.04 -15.35 -1.29
C LEU A 58 10.47 -16.27 -0.21
N ARG A 59 9.97 -15.70 0.87
CA ARG A 59 9.38 -16.43 2.01
C ARG A 59 8.04 -15.84 2.40
N GLY A 60 7.11 -16.70 2.82
CA GLY A 60 5.78 -16.31 3.30
C GLY A 60 4.86 -15.51 2.36
N PRO A 61 5.00 -15.52 1.01
CA PRO A 61 4.06 -14.82 0.15
C PRO A 61 2.67 -15.45 0.26
N THR A 62 1.63 -14.62 0.08
CA THR A 62 0.26 -15.13 -0.07
C THR A 62 0.03 -15.84 -1.40
N GLN A 63 0.76 -15.45 -2.46
CA GLN A 63 0.76 -16.13 -3.76
C GLN A 63 2.17 -16.14 -4.34
N CYS A 64 2.57 -17.28 -4.89
CA CYS A 64 3.80 -17.47 -5.65
C CYS A 64 3.54 -18.64 -6.61
N ARG A 65 3.22 -18.34 -7.87
CA ARG A 65 2.80 -19.35 -8.86
C ARG A 65 3.22 -18.94 -10.26
N VAL A 66 3.45 -19.94 -11.11
CA VAL A 66 3.62 -19.73 -12.55
C VAL A 66 2.24 -19.48 -13.17
N ILE A 67 2.14 -18.47 -14.03
CA ILE A 67 0.94 -18.10 -14.76
C ILE A 67 1.29 -17.80 -16.22
N ASP A 68 0.26 -17.76 -17.06
CA ASP A 68 0.31 -17.28 -18.45
C ASP A 68 -0.04 -15.78 -18.55
N GLU A 69 0.11 -15.23 -19.75
CA GLU A 69 -0.19 -13.82 -20.02
C GLU A 69 -1.68 -13.50 -19.87
N GLU A 70 -2.58 -14.42 -20.24
CA GLU A 70 -4.03 -14.24 -20.06
C GLU A 70 -4.40 -14.03 -18.57
N THR A 71 -3.81 -14.85 -17.68
CA THR A 71 -3.99 -14.70 -16.23
C THR A 71 -3.38 -13.39 -15.73
N ARG A 72 -2.22 -12.96 -16.26
CA ARG A 72 -1.60 -11.68 -15.90
C ARG A 72 -2.53 -10.51 -16.26
N VAL A 73 -3.03 -10.47 -17.49
CA VAL A 73 -3.98 -9.45 -17.96
C VAL A 73 -5.24 -9.46 -17.09
N SER A 74 -5.83 -10.63 -16.82
CA SER A 74 -7.00 -10.76 -15.94
C SER A 74 -6.78 -10.23 -14.52
N ILE A 75 -5.57 -10.35 -13.98
CA ILE A 75 -5.21 -9.77 -12.66
C ILE A 75 -5.13 -8.25 -12.77
N VAL A 76 -4.47 -7.73 -13.79
CA VAL A 76 -4.24 -6.28 -13.98
C VAL A 76 -5.54 -5.55 -14.28
N ASP A 77 -6.40 -6.10 -15.13
CA ASP A 77 -7.68 -5.50 -15.53
C ASP A 77 -8.67 -5.35 -14.37
N LYS A 78 -8.50 -6.12 -13.29
CA LYS A 78 -9.31 -6.02 -12.07
C LYS A 78 -8.84 -4.91 -11.13
N LEU A 79 -7.71 -4.28 -11.41
CA LEU A 79 -7.15 -3.22 -10.57
C LEU A 79 -7.80 -1.87 -10.91
N GLY A 80 -8.06 -1.08 -9.88
CA GLY A 80 -8.37 0.33 -10.03
C GLY A 80 -7.13 1.13 -10.42
N PRO A 81 -7.26 2.46 -10.65
CA PRO A 81 -6.13 3.30 -11.00
C PRO A 81 -5.01 3.21 -9.96
N ASP A 82 -3.77 3.08 -10.43
CA ASP A 82 -2.57 3.08 -9.60
C ASP A 82 -1.91 4.47 -9.59
N PRO A 83 -1.84 5.17 -8.45
CA PRO A 83 -1.23 6.51 -8.36
C PRO A 83 0.26 6.56 -8.69
N LEU A 84 0.97 5.43 -8.63
CA LEU A 84 2.39 5.32 -8.98
C LEU A 84 2.61 4.93 -10.44
N ALA A 85 1.66 4.24 -11.07
CA ALA A 85 1.75 3.78 -12.46
C ALA A 85 0.88 4.61 -13.43
N GLY A 86 0.64 5.89 -13.13
CA GLY A 86 -0.01 6.82 -14.05
C GLY A 86 -1.54 6.74 -14.11
N GLY A 87 -2.17 6.00 -13.18
CA GLY A 87 -3.61 5.91 -13.03
C GLY A 87 -4.27 7.29 -12.85
N LYS A 88 -5.47 7.48 -13.39
CA LYS A 88 -6.09 8.80 -13.44
C LYS A 88 -6.94 9.07 -12.21
N ARG A 89 -6.85 10.32 -11.76
CA ARG A 89 -7.73 10.86 -10.71
C ARG A 89 -9.21 10.72 -11.07
N ALA A 90 -9.57 10.90 -12.33
CA ALA A 90 -10.96 10.82 -12.80
C ALA A 90 -11.53 9.41 -12.60
N ASP A 91 -10.75 8.36 -12.86
CA ASP A 91 -11.16 6.97 -12.67
C ASP A 91 -11.42 6.67 -11.19
N PHE A 92 -10.55 7.16 -10.30
CA PHE A 92 -10.74 7.00 -8.87
C PHE A 92 -12.00 7.75 -8.38
N LEU A 93 -12.24 8.96 -8.91
CA LEU A 93 -13.47 9.70 -8.61
C LEU A 93 -14.72 8.93 -9.05
N ALA A 94 -14.70 8.38 -10.27
CA ALA A 94 -15.80 7.58 -10.80
C ALA A 94 -16.09 6.36 -9.90
N ASN A 95 -15.05 5.69 -9.41
CA ASN A 95 -15.17 4.52 -8.54
C ASN A 95 -15.79 4.82 -7.15
N ILE A 96 -15.66 6.05 -6.63
CA ILE A 96 -16.14 6.38 -5.28
C ILE A 96 -17.38 7.29 -5.25
N SER A 97 -17.59 8.14 -6.26
CA SER A 97 -18.58 9.23 -6.25
C SER A 97 -20.05 8.77 -6.16
N LYS A 98 -20.34 7.52 -6.48
CA LYS A 98 -21.69 6.92 -6.38
C LYS A 98 -21.80 5.90 -5.24
N SER A 99 -20.73 5.69 -4.48
CA SER A 99 -20.64 4.61 -3.50
C SER A 99 -21.17 5.04 -2.14
N ASN A 100 -22.10 4.25 -1.59
CA ASN A 100 -22.52 4.34 -0.19
C ASN A 100 -21.51 3.71 0.78
N LYS A 101 -20.48 3.02 0.28
CA LYS A 101 -19.50 2.35 1.13
C LYS A 101 -18.59 3.40 1.81
N PRO A 102 -18.14 3.14 3.05
CA PRO A 102 -17.14 3.95 3.73
C PRO A 102 -15.86 4.16 2.91
N ILE A 103 -15.34 5.39 2.87
CA ILE A 103 -14.10 5.72 2.16
C ILE A 103 -12.90 4.93 2.68
N GLY A 104 -12.85 4.63 3.98
CA GLY A 104 -11.84 3.75 4.57
C GLY A 104 -11.91 2.31 4.04
N GLY A 105 -13.10 1.84 3.64
CA GLY A 105 -13.28 0.56 2.96
C GLY A 105 -12.89 0.63 1.48
N LEU A 106 -13.35 1.68 0.78
CA LEU A 106 -13.04 1.91 -0.64
C LEU A 106 -11.54 2.03 -0.90
N LEU A 107 -10.80 2.70 -0.03
CA LEU A 107 -9.33 2.80 -0.12
C LEU A 107 -8.61 1.45 0.09
N LEU A 108 -9.28 0.41 0.60
CA LEU A 108 -8.68 -0.92 0.74
C LEU A 108 -9.01 -1.84 -0.45
N ASP A 109 -10.08 -1.52 -1.20
CA ASP A 109 -10.53 -2.27 -2.36
C ASP A 109 -9.61 -2.03 -3.55
N GLN A 110 -8.88 -3.07 -3.98
CA GLN A 110 -7.91 -2.94 -5.06
C GLN A 110 -8.56 -2.68 -6.43
N SER A 111 -9.86 -2.96 -6.60
CA SER A 111 -10.61 -2.60 -7.82
C SER A 111 -11.01 -1.12 -7.85
N VAL A 112 -11.05 -0.47 -6.69
CA VAL A 112 -11.34 0.96 -6.57
C VAL A 112 -10.07 1.78 -6.75
N ILE A 113 -8.97 1.37 -6.11
CA ILE A 113 -7.66 2.00 -6.20
C ILE A 113 -6.55 1.01 -5.86
N ALA A 114 -5.56 0.88 -6.74
CA ALA A 114 -4.49 -0.10 -6.58
C ALA A 114 -3.41 0.37 -5.58
N GLY A 115 -2.72 -0.59 -4.95
CA GLY A 115 -1.54 -0.31 -4.13
C GLY A 115 -1.83 0.13 -2.69
N ILE A 116 -3.04 0.61 -2.39
CA ILE A 116 -3.35 1.15 -1.06
C ILE A 116 -3.60 0.04 -0.04
N GLY A 117 -2.81 0.03 1.05
CA GLY A 117 -2.91 -0.93 2.15
C GLY A 117 -3.46 -0.31 3.43
N ASN A 118 -3.57 -1.14 4.50
CA ASN A 118 -4.16 -0.71 5.78
C ASN A 118 -3.44 0.47 6.44
N ILE A 119 -2.11 0.54 6.31
CA ILE A 119 -1.31 1.64 6.84
C ILE A 119 -1.58 2.92 6.05
N LEU A 120 -1.43 2.86 4.72
CA LEU A 120 -1.63 4.03 3.85
C LEU A 120 -3.03 4.63 3.99
N ARG A 121 -4.09 3.79 4.06
CA ARG A 121 -5.46 4.32 4.25
C ARG A 121 -5.65 5.05 5.59
N ALA A 122 -5.01 4.58 6.66
CA ALA A 122 -5.08 5.25 7.97
C ALA A 122 -4.38 6.61 7.90
N GLU A 123 -3.15 6.59 7.42
CA GLU A 123 -2.29 7.77 7.35
C GLU A 123 -2.85 8.85 6.41
N ILE A 124 -3.40 8.45 5.27
CA ILE A 124 -3.93 9.42 4.31
C ILE A 124 -5.24 10.05 4.79
N LEU A 125 -6.17 9.27 5.36
CA LEU A 125 -7.43 9.81 5.88
C LEU A 125 -7.18 10.76 7.05
N PHE A 126 -6.18 10.45 7.88
CA PHE A 126 -5.71 11.37 8.91
C PHE A 126 -5.09 12.63 8.30
N GLU A 127 -4.17 12.49 7.33
CA GLU A 127 -3.55 13.63 6.63
C GLU A 127 -4.62 14.59 6.07
N THR A 128 -5.68 14.04 5.49
CA THR A 128 -6.73 14.82 4.83
C THR A 128 -7.91 15.18 5.73
N ALA A 129 -7.88 14.80 7.01
CA ALA A 129 -8.94 15.04 8.00
C ALA A 129 -10.32 14.50 7.56
N ILE A 130 -10.36 13.29 6.99
CA ILE A 130 -11.60 12.65 6.52
C ILE A 130 -11.99 11.52 7.49
N ASP A 131 -13.25 11.50 7.92
CA ASP A 131 -13.84 10.38 8.66
C ASP A 131 -13.79 9.10 7.80
N PRO A 132 -13.13 8.02 8.26
CA PRO A 132 -13.10 6.76 7.52
C PRO A 132 -14.46 6.15 7.20
N ASN A 133 -15.49 6.47 7.98
CA ASN A 133 -16.85 5.97 7.81
C ASN A 133 -17.68 6.79 6.82
N ARG A 134 -17.20 7.96 6.40
CA ARG A 134 -17.88 8.81 5.41
C ARG A 134 -18.07 8.03 4.10
N ALA A 135 -19.27 8.05 3.54
CA ALA A 135 -19.53 7.38 2.28
C ALA A 135 -18.74 8.04 1.14
N GLY A 136 -18.28 7.25 0.17
CA GLY A 136 -17.53 7.76 -0.99
C GLY A 136 -18.26 8.88 -1.73
N LYS A 137 -19.59 8.76 -1.87
CA LYS A 137 -20.46 9.76 -2.50
C LYS A 137 -20.57 11.09 -1.75
N ASP A 138 -20.27 11.11 -0.45
CA ASP A 138 -20.41 12.28 0.41
C ASP A 138 -19.11 13.10 0.50
N LEU A 139 -18.05 12.70 -0.21
CA LEU A 139 -16.82 13.49 -0.30
C LEU A 139 -17.05 14.69 -1.20
N THR A 140 -16.74 15.88 -0.69
CA THR A 140 -16.75 17.10 -1.50
C THR A 140 -15.65 17.07 -2.57
N PRO A 141 -15.79 17.83 -3.68
CA PRO A 141 -14.75 17.92 -4.71
C PRO A 141 -13.38 18.34 -4.14
N ASP A 142 -13.36 19.19 -3.12
CA ASP A 142 -12.13 19.65 -2.47
C ASP A 142 -11.50 18.59 -1.58
N GLU A 143 -12.30 17.87 -0.78
CA GLU A 143 -11.82 16.73 0.01
C GLU A 143 -11.21 15.67 -0.89
N PHE A 144 -11.89 15.32 -1.98
CA PHE A 144 -11.38 14.38 -2.96
C PHE A 144 -10.09 14.87 -3.62
N SER A 145 -10.04 16.15 -4.00
CA SER A 145 -8.83 16.77 -4.58
C SER A 145 -7.63 16.66 -3.64
N ARG A 146 -7.84 16.96 -2.35
CA ARG A 146 -6.81 16.85 -1.32
C ARG A 146 -6.40 15.39 -1.10
N LEU A 147 -7.37 14.49 -1.00
CA LEU A 147 -7.14 13.06 -0.84
C LEU A 147 -6.23 12.51 -1.94
N TRP A 148 -6.58 12.70 -3.21
CA TRP A 148 -5.78 12.22 -4.32
C TRP A 148 -4.35 12.78 -4.33
N ARG A 149 -4.21 14.09 -4.11
CA ARG A 149 -2.91 14.79 -4.13
C ARG A 149 -2.00 14.29 -3.01
N SER A 150 -2.50 14.24 -1.79
CA SER A 150 -1.75 13.78 -0.62
C SER A 150 -1.41 12.29 -0.74
N LEU A 151 -2.34 11.47 -1.25
CA LEU A 151 -2.13 10.04 -1.44
C LEU A 151 -0.99 9.78 -2.42
N SER A 152 -1.06 10.41 -3.60
CA SER A 152 -0.05 10.31 -4.64
C SER A 152 1.32 10.75 -4.13
N LYS A 153 1.37 11.84 -3.35
CA LYS A 153 2.62 12.34 -2.74
C LYS A 153 3.19 11.34 -1.73
N MET A 154 2.36 10.83 -0.82
CA MET A 154 2.78 9.89 0.22
C MET A 154 3.29 8.57 -0.39
N MET A 155 2.62 8.06 -1.43
CA MET A 155 3.07 6.87 -2.15
C MET A 155 4.40 7.10 -2.85
N LYS A 156 4.61 8.25 -3.50
CA LYS A 156 5.89 8.58 -4.16
C LYS A 156 7.04 8.68 -3.16
N VAL A 157 6.80 9.28 -1.98
CA VAL A 157 7.78 9.30 -0.89
C VAL A 157 8.08 7.88 -0.41
N SER A 158 7.03 7.07 -0.23
CA SER A 158 7.19 5.68 0.23
C SER A 158 7.98 4.82 -0.77
N LEU A 159 7.70 4.99 -2.08
CA LEU A 159 8.43 4.33 -3.16
C LEU A 159 9.90 4.73 -3.17
N LYS A 160 10.20 6.03 -3.09
CA LYS A 160 11.57 6.56 -3.05
C LYS A 160 12.41 5.96 -1.91
N HIS A 161 11.78 5.67 -0.77
CA HIS A 161 12.46 5.14 0.41
C HIS A 161 12.32 3.62 0.56
N GLY A 162 11.63 2.92 -0.34
CA GLY A 162 11.39 1.47 -0.28
C GLY A 162 10.56 1.03 0.94
N ARG A 163 9.90 1.96 1.63
CA ARG A 163 9.10 1.69 2.85
C ARG A 163 8.04 2.77 3.04
N ILE A 164 6.91 2.42 3.65
CA ILE A 164 5.82 3.38 3.89
C ILE A 164 6.30 4.47 4.85
N ILE A 165 6.20 5.73 4.44
CA ILE A 165 6.51 6.91 5.26
C ILE A 165 5.40 7.92 5.05
N SER A 166 4.72 8.32 6.12
CA SER A 166 3.70 9.36 6.08
C SER A 166 4.17 10.67 6.69
N VAL A 167 5.10 10.63 7.65
CA VAL A 167 5.69 11.84 8.24
C VAL A 167 6.60 12.57 7.24
N THR A 168 6.68 13.89 7.37
CA THR A 168 7.66 14.72 6.69
C THR A 168 8.94 14.84 7.50
N ALA A 169 10.05 15.21 6.84
CA ALA A 169 11.31 15.46 7.54
C ALA A 169 11.20 16.57 8.59
N ARG A 170 10.33 17.57 8.33
CA ARG A 170 10.02 18.64 9.27
C ARG A 170 9.28 18.12 10.51
N GLU A 171 8.25 17.31 10.32
CA GLU A 171 7.52 16.68 11.44
C GLU A 171 8.44 15.79 12.27
N ALA A 172 9.37 15.07 11.63
CA ALA A 172 10.28 14.18 12.32
C ALA A 172 11.52 14.86 12.92
N GLY A 173 11.81 16.11 12.57
CA GLY A 173 13.03 16.82 12.95
C GLY A 173 14.34 16.18 12.47
N LYS A 174 14.28 15.23 11.52
CA LYS A 174 15.44 14.47 11.04
C LYS A 174 15.24 13.95 9.61
N PRO A 175 16.32 13.57 8.88
CA PRO A 175 16.20 12.97 7.56
C PRO A 175 15.35 11.69 7.56
N LEU A 176 14.49 11.52 6.55
CA LEU A 176 13.58 10.37 6.43
C LEU A 176 14.32 9.01 6.35
N THR A 177 15.56 9.01 5.88
CA THR A 177 16.44 7.83 5.84
C THR A 177 16.86 7.36 7.23
N LYS A 178 16.86 8.24 8.24
CA LYS A 178 17.25 7.95 9.63
C LYS A 178 16.07 7.62 10.54
N LEU A 179 14.85 7.51 10.01
CA LEU A 179 13.67 7.16 10.82
C LEU A 179 13.72 5.69 11.25
N ALA A 180 13.49 5.46 12.53
CA ALA A 180 13.15 4.14 13.05
C ALA A 180 11.73 3.75 12.62
N ASP A 181 11.41 2.46 12.67
CA ASP A 181 10.15 1.95 12.11
C ASP A 181 8.89 2.57 12.70
N LYS A 182 8.87 2.81 14.01
CA LYS A 182 7.73 3.45 14.70
C LYS A 182 7.62 4.95 14.42
N GLU A 183 8.67 5.59 13.90
CA GLU A 183 8.70 7.04 13.64
C GLU A 183 8.16 7.39 12.25
N ARG A 184 7.93 6.39 11.38
CA ARG A 184 7.50 6.60 9.99
C ARG A 184 6.04 7.05 9.84
N PHE A 185 5.24 6.86 10.89
CA PHE A 185 3.79 6.97 10.85
C PHE A 185 3.29 8.05 11.79
N ARG A 186 2.27 8.81 11.38
CA ARG A 186 1.63 9.82 12.23
C ARG A 186 0.69 9.18 13.25
N ILE A 187 -0.11 8.19 12.83
CA ILE A 187 -1.15 7.61 13.70
C ILE A 187 -1.15 6.07 13.73
N TYR A 188 -0.62 5.41 12.71
CA TYR A 188 -0.61 3.95 12.65
C TYR A 188 0.30 3.37 13.74
N GLY A 189 -0.29 2.54 14.61
CA GLY A 189 0.42 1.97 15.76
C GLY A 189 0.66 2.98 16.90
N LYS A 190 -0.04 4.12 16.90
CA LYS A 190 0.03 5.15 17.95
C LYS A 190 -1.23 5.12 18.82
N SER A 191 -1.10 5.60 20.06
CA SER A 191 -2.20 5.78 21.02
C SER A 191 -2.67 7.23 21.15
N GLU A 192 -1.84 8.20 20.76
CA GLU A 192 -2.09 9.63 20.92
C GLU A 192 -1.93 10.37 19.59
N CYS A 193 -2.79 11.35 19.34
CA CYS A 193 -2.79 12.13 18.11
C CYS A 193 -1.69 13.20 18.14
N PRO A 194 -0.79 13.25 17.14
CA PRO A 194 0.27 14.25 17.10
C PRO A 194 -0.22 15.68 16.79
N ARG A 195 -1.50 15.87 16.44
CA ARG A 195 -2.09 17.20 16.17
C ARG A 195 -2.84 17.77 17.37
N CYS A 196 -3.70 16.98 18.01
CA CYS A 196 -4.60 17.47 19.07
C CYS A 196 -4.34 16.87 20.45
N GLY A 197 -3.41 15.90 20.59
CA GLY A 197 -3.16 15.19 21.85
C GLY A 197 -4.28 14.21 22.27
N GLY A 198 -5.39 14.15 21.52
CA GLY A 198 -6.49 13.21 21.79
C GLY A 198 -6.12 11.76 21.51
N ALA A 199 -6.87 10.81 22.08
CA ALA A 199 -6.65 9.39 21.88
C ALA A 199 -6.90 8.96 20.43
N ILE A 200 -6.02 8.08 19.90
CA ILE A 200 -6.22 7.39 18.63
C ILE A 200 -7.07 6.14 18.89
N THR A 201 -8.18 6.02 18.17
CA THR A 201 -9.08 4.87 18.24
C THR A 201 -8.76 3.83 17.17
N GLN A 202 -9.18 2.59 17.41
CA GLN A 202 -9.07 1.50 16.46
C GLN A 202 -10.45 0.88 16.23
N THR A 203 -11.10 1.25 15.14
CA THR A 203 -12.41 0.71 14.76
C THR A 203 -12.29 -0.20 13.53
N PRO A 204 -13.07 -1.28 13.43
CA PRO A 204 -13.10 -2.10 12.23
C PRO A 204 -13.76 -1.33 11.07
N VAL A 205 -13.05 -1.17 9.96
CA VAL A 205 -13.62 -0.67 8.69
C VAL A 205 -13.22 -1.64 7.59
N ALA A 206 -14.24 -2.24 6.94
CA ALA A 206 -14.08 -3.36 6.00
C ALA A 206 -13.28 -4.53 6.62
N SER A 207 -13.71 -4.98 7.80
CA SER A 207 -13.14 -6.13 8.55
C SER A 207 -11.66 -6.00 8.93
N ARG A 208 -11.11 -4.79 8.92
CA ARG A 208 -9.71 -4.51 9.26
C ARG A 208 -9.64 -3.34 10.23
N LYS A 209 -8.91 -3.51 11.33
CA LYS A 209 -8.67 -2.44 12.31
C LYS A 209 -8.03 -1.24 11.62
N LEU A 210 -8.67 -0.08 11.77
CA LEU A 210 -8.23 1.19 11.21
C LEU A 210 -7.95 2.17 12.34
N TYR A 211 -6.75 2.74 12.33
CA TYR A 211 -6.37 3.80 13.27
C TYR A 211 -6.99 5.10 12.79
N ALA A 212 -7.62 5.85 13.70
CA ALA A 212 -8.21 7.14 13.41
C ALA A 212 -8.18 8.06 14.64
N CYS A 213 -8.17 9.37 14.43
CA CYS A 213 -8.33 10.37 15.47
C CYS A 213 -9.76 10.93 15.40
N PRO A 214 -10.63 10.67 16.40
CA PRO A 214 -12.02 11.16 16.36
C PRO A 214 -12.12 12.68 16.23
N GLN A 215 -11.26 13.42 16.94
CA GLN A 215 -11.26 14.88 16.92
C GLN A 215 -10.76 15.46 15.60
N CYS A 216 -9.62 15.01 15.08
CA CYS A 216 -9.06 15.55 13.84
C CYS A 216 -9.78 15.09 12.56
N GLN A 217 -10.58 14.04 12.63
CA GLN A 217 -11.30 13.48 11.48
C GLN A 217 -12.82 13.67 11.59
N ASP A 218 -13.29 14.45 12.58
CA ASP A 218 -14.71 14.75 12.83
C ASP A 218 -15.58 13.48 12.80
N ILE A 219 -15.13 12.43 13.50
CA ILE A 219 -15.84 11.16 13.55
C ILE A 219 -17.05 11.35 14.46
N LYS A 220 -18.24 11.28 13.87
CA LYS A 220 -19.49 11.36 14.62
C LYS A 220 -19.69 10.05 15.40
N ASN A 221 -19.96 10.18 16.69
CA ASN A 221 -20.36 9.06 17.56
C ASN A 221 -21.77 8.59 17.23
#